data_AF-A0A078APF0-F1
#
_entry.id   AF-A0A078APF0-F1
#
_cell.length_a   1.000
_cell.length_b   1.000
_cell.length_c   1.000
_cell.angle_alpha   90.00
_cell.angle_beta   90.00
_cell.angle_gamma   90.00
#
_symmetry.space_group_name_H-M   'P 1'
#
loop_
_entity.id
_entity.type
_entity.pdbx_description
1 polymer ?
#
loop_
_entity_poly.entity_id
_entity_poly.type
_entity_poly.pdbx_seq_one_letter_code
_entity_poly.pdbx_strand_id
1 'polypeptide(L)'
;MQSVSKIAVLLALGLALVMADNCGGNCPSGNCKQCICPAPTYTDIAAACARWSGWSQSCCECIVKHESGGNTHAQLWDSDGSNDIGLWQINSVNWGQCNGGNAPCDVNSNFECAKKIFGWGGNSWRLWSTCSACGCCGHGFLQAEETLQ
;
A
#
# COMPACT_ATOMS: atom_id res chain seq x y z
N MET A 1 45.75 15.97 52.20
CA MET A 1 44.82 16.32 51.10
C MET A 1 45.17 15.44 49.91
N GLN A 2 44.52 14.28 49.81
CA GLN A 2 44.57 13.28 48.73
C GLN A 2 43.09 13.09 48.32
N SER A 3 42.63 12.77 47.11
CA SER A 3 43.23 12.22 45.90
C SER A 3 42.25 12.50 44.75
N VAL A 4 42.78 12.58 43.54
CA VAL A 4 42.07 12.50 42.26
C VAL A 4 41.17 11.25 42.22
N SER A 5 39.93 11.35 41.75
CA SER A 5 39.35 10.28 40.91
C SER A 5 37.99 10.63 40.27
N LYS A 6 38.03 10.66 38.93
CA LYS A 6 37.14 9.94 38.02
C LYS A 6 35.74 10.53 37.83
N ILE A 7 35.70 11.43 36.84
CA ILE A 7 34.84 11.35 35.65
C ILE A 7 33.92 10.13 35.70
N ALA A 8 32.65 10.36 35.99
CA ALA A 8 31.57 9.46 35.64
C ALA A 8 30.58 10.26 34.78
N VAL A 9 31.02 10.61 33.57
CA VAL A 9 30.10 10.87 32.46
C VAL A 9 29.43 9.54 32.17
N LEU A 10 28.35 9.25 32.89
CA LEU A 10 27.43 8.18 32.54
C LEU A 10 26.73 8.64 31.26
N LEU A 11 27.34 8.26 30.13
CA LEU A 11 26.66 8.08 28.86
C LEU A 11 25.42 7.22 29.13
N ALA A 12 24.27 7.86 29.29
CA ALA A 12 23.00 7.21 29.05
C ALA A 12 22.96 6.92 27.54
N LEU A 13 23.50 5.75 27.15
CA LEU A 13 23.21 5.14 25.87
C LEU A 13 21.68 5.08 25.78
N GLY A 14 21.11 5.99 24.99
CA GLY A 14 19.73 5.90 24.56
C GLY A 14 19.56 4.56 23.88
N LEU A 15 18.92 3.63 24.58
CA LEU A 15 18.44 2.39 24.02
C LEU A 15 17.27 2.77 23.12
N ALA A 16 17.58 3.28 21.91
CA ALA A 16 16.61 3.31 20.85
C ALA A 16 16.25 1.85 20.59
N LEU A 17 15.08 1.42 21.09
CA LEU A 17 14.42 0.23 20.58
C LEU A 17 14.19 0.52 19.10
N VAL A 18 15.12 0.10 18.26
CA VAL A 18 14.86 -0.11 16.84
C VAL A 18 13.85 -1.26 16.84
N MET A 19 12.57 -0.92 16.85
CA MET A 19 11.54 -1.84 16.37
C MET A 19 12.07 -2.27 15.00
N ALA A 20 12.43 -3.54 14.85
CA ALA A 20 12.83 -4.05 13.54
C ALA A 20 11.62 -3.83 12.63
N ASP A 21 11.68 -2.80 11.79
CA ASP A 21 10.58 -2.43 10.91
C ASP A 21 10.27 -3.66 10.07
N ASN A 22 9.10 -4.26 10.28
CA ASN A 22 8.78 -5.51 9.61
C ASN A 22 8.80 -5.24 8.10
N CYS A 23 9.67 -5.96 7.39
CA CYS A 23 9.94 -5.74 5.97
C CYS A 23 10.44 -4.34 5.61
N GLY A 24 11.29 -3.76 6.47
CA GLY A 24 11.89 -2.44 6.25
C GLY A 24 10.87 -1.30 6.23
N GLY A 25 9.67 -1.52 6.76
CA GLY A 25 8.56 -0.56 6.74
C GLY A 25 7.49 -0.86 5.69
N ASN A 26 7.65 -1.92 4.89
CA ASN A 26 6.61 -2.35 3.95
C ASN A 26 5.40 -2.98 4.64
N CYS A 27 5.55 -3.46 5.88
CA CYS A 27 4.47 -4.10 6.63
C CYS A 27 4.21 -3.39 7.96
N PRO A 28 3.48 -2.26 7.95
CA PRO A 28 3.21 -1.48 9.17
C PRO A 28 2.41 -2.24 10.23
N SER A 29 1.61 -3.25 9.82
CA SER A 29 0.86 -4.09 10.77
C SER A 29 1.76 -4.96 11.66
N GLY A 30 3.03 -5.12 11.29
CA GLY A 30 3.97 -5.97 12.01
C GLY A 30 3.72 -7.47 11.86
N ASN A 31 2.64 -7.89 11.20
CA ASN A 31 2.19 -9.29 11.16
C ASN A 31 2.69 -10.09 9.95
N CYS A 32 3.46 -9.48 9.05
CA CYS A 32 3.98 -10.19 7.88
C CYS A 32 4.99 -11.26 8.29
N LYS A 33 4.74 -12.50 7.85
CA LYS A 33 5.62 -13.65 8.11
C LYS A 33 6.86 -13.66 7.22
N GLN A 34 6.78 -13.00 6.07
CA GLN A 34 7.83 -12.89 5.07
C GLN A 34 7.70 -11.56 4.34
N CYS A 35 8.83 -11.07 3.83
CA CYS A 35 8.91 -9.84 3.06
C CYS A 35 8.95 -10.20 1.58
N ILE A 36 7.80 -10.06 0.91
CA ILE A 36 7.61 -10.56 -0.45
C ILE A 36 8.32 -9.65 -1.45
N CYS A 37 8.22 -8.33 -1.27
CA CYS A 37 8.83 -7.34 -2.13
C CYS A 37 10.13 -6.78 -1.52
N PRO A 38 11.02 -6.20 -2.35
CA PRO A 38 12.24 -5.53 -1.88
C PRO A 38 11.97 -4.35 -0.95
N ALA A 39 13.04 -3.70 -0.47
CA ALA A 39 12.97 -2.52 0.40
C ALA A 39 11.97 -1.46 -0.10
N PRO A 40 11.30 -0.71 0.80
CA PRO A 40 10.26 0.25 0.43
C PRO A 40 10.70 1.22 -0.67
N THR A 41 9.76 1.53 -1.55
CA THR A 41 9.94 2.58 -2.55
C THR A 41 8.62 3.31 -2.75
N TYR A 42 8.70 4.60 -2.98
CA TYR A 42 7.53 5.48 -3.01
C TYR A 42 7.38 6.13 -4.38
N THR A 43 6.14 6.37 -4.77
CA THR A 43 5.82 7.09 -6.00
C THR A 43 4.82 8.22 -5.71
N ASP A 44 4.74 9.15 -6.66
CA ASP A 44 3.71 10.19 -6.63
C ASP A 44 2.36 9.57 -7.01
N ILE A 45 1.40 9.65 -6.08
CA ILE A 45 0.10 8.99 -6.21
C ILE A 45 -0.70 9.57 -7.38
N ALA A 46 -0.71 10.90 -7.53
CA ALA A 46 -1.44 11.58 -8.59
C ALA A 46 -0.88 11.18 -9.97
N ALA A 47 0.44 11.17 -10.12
CA ALA A 47 1.11 10.73 -11.34
C ALA A 47 0.82 9.25 -11.65
N ALA A 48 0.81 8.37 -10.64
CA ALA A 48 0.50 6.96 -10.82
C ALA A 48 -0.96 6.74 -11.28
N CYS A 49 -1.91 7.47 -10.69
CA CYS A 49 -3.33 7.42 -11.08
C CYS A 49 -3.58 8.00 -12.47
N ALA A 50 -2.89 9.08 -12.82
CA ALA A 50 -3.01 9.75 -14.12
C ALA A 50 -2.50 8.90 -15.30
N ARG A 51 -1.81 7.77 -15.04
CA ARG A 51 -1.38 6.81 -16.08
C ARG A 51 -2.55 6.20 -16.85
N TRP A 52 -3.76 6.23 -16.32
CA TRP A 52 -4.95 5.72 -17.00
C TRP A 52 -6.17 6.60 -16.74
N SER A 53 -6.89 6.92 -17.82
CA SER A 53 -8.12 7.71 -17.76
C SER A 53 -9.38 6.88 -17.50
N GLY A 54 -9.28 5.55 -17.40
CA GLY A 54 -10.44 4.67 -17.27
C GLY A 54 -11.10 4.62 -15.89
N TRP A 55 -10.54 5.30 -14.89
CA TRP A 55 -11.13 5.48 -13.55
C TRP A 55 -11.27 6.97 -13.21
N SER A 56 -12.06 7.27 -12.17
CA SER A 56 -12.02 8.59 -11.54
C SER A 56 -10.64 8.80 -10.89
N GLN A 57 -9.99 9.92 -11.22
CA GLN A 57 -8.67 10.26 -10.69
C GLN A 57 -8.72 10.49 -9.17
N SER A 58 -9.72 11.23 -8.69
CA SER A 58 -9.91 11.45 -7.25
C SER A 58 -10.17 10.16 -6.47
N CYS A 59 -10.91 9.22 -7.07
CA CYS A 59 -11.10 7.92 -6.47
C CYS A 59 -9.80 7.11 -6.42
N CYS A 60 -9.06 7.04 -7.52
CA CYS A 60 -7.78 6.33 -7.55
C CYS A 60 -6.82 6.88 -6.49
N GLU A 61 -6.69 8.21 -6.40
CA GLU A 61 -5.78 8.85 -5.44
C GLU A 61 -6.18 8.56 -4.00
N CYS A 62 -7.49 8.61 -3.68
CA CYS A 62 -7.98 8.28 -2.36
C CYS A 62 -7.71 6.81 -2.01
N ILE A 63 -8.03 5.88 -2.91
CA ILE A 63 -7.79 4.45 -2.72
C ILE A 63 -6.31 4.21 -2.46
N VAL A 64 -5.42 4.61 -3.38
CA VAL A 64 -3.97 4.38 -3.23
C VAL A 64 -3.41 4.99 -1.95
N LYS A 65 -3.89 6.17 -1.56
CA LYS A 65 -3.48 6.81 -0.29
C LYS A 65 -3.85 5.97 0.92
N HIS A 66 -5.03 5.36 0.95
CA HIS A 66 -5.47 4.49 2.04
C HIS A 66 -4.80 3.11 2.00
N GLU A 67 -4.64 2.56 0.81
CA GLU A 67 -4.13 1.21 0.60
C GLU A 67 -2.62 1.11 0.90
N SER A 68 -1.82 2.06 0.42
CA SER A 68 -0.36 1.97 0.51
C SER A 68 0.35 3.24 0.92
N GLY A 69 -0.35 4.38 0.98
CA GLY A 69 0.28 5.68 1.22
C GLY A 69 1.31 6.05 0.15
N GLY A 70 1.25 5.45 -1.04
CA GLY A 70 2.22 5.65 -2.11
C GLY A 70 3.41 4.68 -2.07
N ASN A 71 3.50 3.78 -1.09
CA ASN A 71 4.54 2.75 -1.05
C ASN A 71 4.24 1.64 -2.07
N THR A 72 5.03 1.55 -3.12
CA THR A 72 4.80 0.58 -4.20
C THR A 72 5.16 -0.84 -3.82
N HIS A 73 5.79 -1.05 -2.66
CA HIS A 73 6.13 -2.35 -2.08
C HIS A 73 5.35 -2.63 -0.78
N ALA A 74 4.30 -1.85 -0.48
CA ALA A 74 3.46 -2.08 0.69
C ALA A 74 2.94 -3.51 0.73
N GLN A 75 2.91 -4.10 1.92
CA GLN A 75 2.43 -5.45 2.17
C GLN A 75 1.50 -5.46 3.37
N LEU A 76 0.29 -5.95 3.15
CA LEU A 76 -0.63 -6.34 4.21
C LEU A 76 -0.75 -7.85 4.22
N TRP A 77 -0.55 -8.45 5.40
CA TRP A 77 -0.81 -9.87 5.64
C TRP A 77 -2.19 -10.02 6.27
N ASP A 78 -3.08 -10.75 5.61
CA ASP A 78 -4.44 -11.00 6.08
C ASP A 78 -4.54 -12.22 7.00
N SER A 79 -5.57 -12.24 7.84
CA SER A 79 -5.79 -13.35 8.80
C SER A 79 -6.05 -14.70 8.12
N ASP A 80 -6.53 -14.69 6.88
CA ASP A 80 -6.75 -15.91 6.07
C ASP A 80 -5.46 -16.42 5.40
N GLY A 81 -4.35 -15.71 5.57
CA GLY A 81 -3.04 -16.05 5.01
C GLY A 81 -2.79 -15.46 3.62
N SER A 82 -3.75 -14.73 3.04
CA SER A 82 -3.54 -13.97 1.81
C SER A 82 -2.67 -12.74 2.08
N ASN A 83 -2.11 -12.18 1.00
CA ASN A 83 -1.31 -10.96 1.05
C ASN A 83 -1.84 -9.96 0.03
N ASP A 84 -2.00 -8.71 0.45
CA ASP A 84 -2.14 -7.58 -0.46
C ASP A 84 -0.79 -6.94 -0.70
N ILE A 85 -0.47 -6.68 -1.97
CA ILE A 85 0.85 -6.20 -2.39
C ILE A 85 0.75 -4.94 -3.23
N GLY A 86 1.66 -4.02 -2.95
CA GLY A 86 2.01 -2.86 -3.75
C GLY A 86 1.01 -1.72 -3.72
N LEU A 87 1.11 -0.83 -4.70
CA LEU A 87 0.49 0.49 -4.68
C LEU A 87 -1.05 0.46 -4.54
N TRP A 88 -1.71 -0.48 -5.22
CA TRP A 88 -3.17 -0.68 -5.15
C TRP A 88 -3.57 -1.85 -4.24
N GLN A 89 -2.64 -2.40 -3.45
CA GLN A 89 -2.87 -3.52 -2.52
C GLN A 89 -3.59 -4.70 -3.20
N ILE A 90 -2.91 -5.31 -4.16
CA ILE A 90 -3.49 -6.40 -4.96
C ILE A 90 -3.43 -7.72 -4.18
N ASN A 91 -4.59 -8.25 -3.80
CA ASN A 91 -4.68 -9.51 -3.07
C ASN A 91 -4.15 -10.72 -3.84
N SER A 92 -3.44 -11.60 -3.13
CA SER A 92 -2.86 -12.84 -3.64
C SER A 92 -3.82 -13.82 -4.30
N VAL A 93 -5.11 -13.80 -3.95
CA VAL A 93 -6.14 -14.62 -4.60
C VAL A 93 -6.32 -14.27 -6.09
N ASN A 94 -5.87 -13.08 -6.51
CA ASN A 94 -6.00 -12.57 -7.87
C ASN A 94 -4.71 -12.70 -8.71
N TRP A 95 -3.58 -13.04 -8.09
CA TRP A 95 -2.27 -13.02 -8.77
C TRP A 95 -2.21 -14.03 -9.92
N GLY A 96 -2.90 -15.18 -9.82
CA GLY A 96 -3.00 -16.15 -10.89
C GLY A 96 -3.57 -15.56 -12.18
N GLN A 97 -4.65 -14.80 -12.05
CA GLN A 97 -5.38 -14.20 -13.17
C GLN A 97 -4.73 -12.91 -13.68
N CYS A 98 -4.02 -12.18 -12.82
CA CYS A 98 -3.52 -10.85 -13.16
C CYS A 98 -2.01 -10.79 -13.43
N ASN A 99 -1.20 -11.64 -12.79
CA ASN A 99 0.27 -11.63 -12.82
C ASN A 99 0.92 -13.04 -12.85
N GLY A 100 0.23 -14.03 -13.42
CA GLY A 100 0.78 -15.38 -13.61
C GLY A 100 1.14 -16.11 -12.30
N GLY A 101 0.48 -15.76 -11.19
CA GLY A 101 0.71 -16.33 -9.86
C GLY A 101 1.80 -15.63 -9.04
N ASN A 102 2.48 -14.63 -9.59
CA ASN A 102 3.55 -13.91 -8.90
C ASN A 102 3.02 -12.66 -8.18
N ALA A 103 3.67 -12.29 -7.08
CA ALA A 103 3.40 -11.02 -6.42
C ALA A 103 3.75 -9.84 -7.35
N PRO A 104 2.84 -8.88 -7.57
CA PRO A 104 3.08 -7.74 -8.44
C PRO A 104 3.86 -6.64 -7.71
N CYS A 105 5.15 -6.91 -7.43
CA CYS A 105 6.02 -6.02 -6.65
C CYS A 105 6.51 -4.78 -7.40
N ASP A 106 6.42 -4.72 -8.73
CA ASP A 106 6.73 -3.50 -9.48
C ASP A 106 5.46 -2.71 -9.81
N VAL A 107 5.60 -1.40 -9.98
CA VAL A 107 4.45 -0.50 -10.23
C VAL A 107 3.68 -0.91 -11.49
N ASN A 108 4.34 -1.42 -12.53
CA ASN A 108 3.68 -1.73 -13.79
C ASN A 108 2.83 -2.99 -13.68
N SER A 109 3.35 -4.07 -13.09
CA SER A 109 2.55 -5.27 -12.85
C SER A 109 1.40 -4.99 -11.87
N ASN A 110 1.64 -4.18 -10.84
CA ASN A 110 0.61 -3.79 -9.87
C ASN A 110 -0.51 -2.99 -10.54
N PHE A 111 -0.15 -2.02 -11.38
CA PHE A 111 -1.07 -1.20 -12.16
C PHE A 111 -1.91 -2.02 -13.15
N GLU A 112 -1.29 -2.94 -13.89
CA GLU A 112 -2.02 -3.80 -14.83
C GLU A 112 -2.96 -4.78 -14.10
N CYS A 113 -2.59 -5.27 -12.92
CA CYS A 113 -3.50 -6.01 -12.06
C CYS A 113 -4.67 -5.15 -11.57
N ALA A 114 -4.42 -3.93 -11.11
CA ALA A 114 -5.45 -3.01 -10.63
C ALA A 114 -6.49 -2.74 -11.73
N LYS A 115 -6.06 -2.47 -12.97
CA LYS A 115 -6.97 -2.29 -14.12
C LYS A 115 -7.87 -3.49 -14.36
N LYS A 116 -7.32 -4.71 -14.29
CA LYS A 116 -8.10 -5.95 -14.46
C LYS A 116 -9.14 -6.11 -13.35
N ILE A 117 -8.75 -5.94 -12.09
CA ILE A 117 -9.64 -6.08 -10.93
C ILE A 117 -10.73 -5.00 -10.95
N PHE A 118 -10.39 -3.77 -11.32
CA PHE A 118 -11.36 -2.69 -11.55
C PHE A 118 -12.38 -3.10 -12.62
N GLY A 119 -11.94 -3.69 -13.73
CA GLY A 119 -12.80 -4.26 -14.76
C GLY A 119 -13.71 -5.40 -14.24
N TRP A 120 -13.18 -6.33 -13.45
CA TRP A 120 -13.98 -7.38 -12.79
C TRP A 120 -15.01 -6.79 -11.82
N GLY A 121 -14.64 -5.65 -11.21
CA GLY A 121 -15.49 -4.75 -10.46
C GLY A 121 -16.48 -3.96 -11.32
N GLY A 122 -16.77 -4.37 -12.55
CA GLY A 122 -17.72 -3.68 -13.44
C GLY A 122 -17.29 -2.26 -13.75
N ASN A 123 -15.96 -2.07 -13.90
CA ASN A 123 -15.31 -0.78 -13.98
C ASN A 123 -15.54 0.10 -12.75
N SER A 124 -15.57 -0.44 -11.53
CA SER A 124 -15.72 0.36 -10.31
C SER A 124 -14.75 -0.08 -9.20
N TRP A 125 -14.55 0.78 -8.20
CA TRP A 125 -13.70 0.47 -7.05
C TRP A 125 -14.37 -0.47 -6.02
N ARG A 126 -15.55 -1.04 -6.30
CA ARG A 126 -16.31 -1.86 -5.31
C ARG A 126 -15.55 -3.05 -4.73
N LEU A 127 -14.51 -3.53 -5.41
CA LEU A 127 -13.71 -4.67 -4.97
C LEU A 127 -12.56 -4.27 -4.04
N TRP A 128 -12.35 -2.97 -3.80
CA TRP A 128 -11.44 -2.47 -2.78
C TRP A 128 -12.22 -2.20 -1.51
N SER A 129 -11.75 -2.75 -0.38
CA SER A 129 -12.38 -2.54 0.94
C SER A 129 -12.41 -1.06 1.34
N THR A 130 -11.42 -0.27 0.87
CA THR A 130 -11.32 1.18 1.08
C THR A 130 -12.32 2.00 0.26
N CYS A 131 -13.06 1.40 -0.67
CA CYS A 131 -13.97 2.14 -1.54
C CYS A 131 -15.04 2.93 -0.78
N SER A 132 -15.53 2.42 0.35
CA SER A 132 -16.56 3.12 1.14
C SER A 132 -15.98 4.36 1.83
N ALA A 133 -14.75 4.29 2.33
CA ALA A 133 -14.07 5.45 2.93
C ALA A 133 -13.84 6.56 1.91
N CYS A 134 -13.63 6.19 0.64
CA CYS A 134 -13.47 7.12 -0.47
C CYS A 134 -14.79 7.53 -1.16
N GLY A 135 -15.93 6.92 -0.80
CA GLY A 135 -17.19 7.11 -1.52
C GLY A 135 -17.16 6.62 -2.98
N CYS A 136 -16.31 5.65 -3.30
CA CYS A 136 -15.95 5.28 -4.68
C CYS A 136 -16.48 3.91 -5.14
N CYS A 137 -17.23 3.18 -4.31
CA CYS A 137 -17.67 1.81 -4.65
C CYS A 137 -18.50 1.72 -5.94
N GLY A 138 -19.30 2.75 -6.26
CA GLY A 138 -20.12 2.80 -7.48
C GLY A 138 -19.51 3.60 -8.65
N HIS A 139 -18.42 4.33 -8.44
CA HIS A 139 -17.96 5.34 -9.39
C HIS A 139 -16.99 4.76 -10.42
N GLY A 140 -17.56 4.26 -11.50
CA GLY A 140 -16.86 3.74 -12.65
C GLY A 140 -16.96 4.59 -13.90
N PHE A 141 -16.10 5.61 -14.04
CA PHE A 141 -15.99 6.57 -15.16
C PHE A 141 -17.28 7.27 -15.65
N LEU A 142 -18.48 6.89 -15.21
CA LEU A 142 -19.76 7.47 -15.60
C LEU A 142 -20.68 7.56 -14.37
N GLN A 143 -20.39 8.51 -13.49
CA GLN A 143 -21.35 9.15 -12.56
C GLN A 143 -20.75 10.42 -11.92
N ALA A 144 -19.88 11.10 -12.66
CA ALA A 144 -19.59 12.52 -12.50
C ALA A 144 -19.84 13.05 -13.91
N GLU A 145 -21.07 13.37 -14.28
CA GLU A 145 -21.74 14.62 -13.95
C GLU A 145 -23.26 14.42 -13.74
N GLU A 146 -23.87 15.33 -12.99
CA GLU A 146 -25.32 15.63 -12.96
C GLU A 146 -26.28 14.52 -12.48
N THR A 147 -26.54 14.52 -11.17
CA THR A 147 -27.92 14.33 -10.70
C THR A 147 -28.20 15.39 -9.64
N LEU A 148 -28.66 16.54 -10.13
CA LEU A 148 -29.62 17.48 -9.53
C LEU A 148 -29.92 17.31 -8.03
N GLN A 149 -29.45 18.26 -7.22
CA GLN A 149 -30.29 19.21 -6.46
C GLN A 149 -29.43 20.24 -5.71
#